data_AF-A0A7J5BWS8-F1
#
_entry.id   AF-A0A7J5BWS8-F1
#
_cell.length_a   1.000
_cell.length_b   1.000
_cell.length_c   1.000
_cell.angle_alpha   90.00
_cell.angle_beta   90.00
_cell.angle_gamma   90.00
#
_symmetry.space_group_name_H-M   'P 1'
#
loop_
_entity.id
_entity.type
_entity.pdbx_description
1 polymer ?
#
loop_
_entity_poly.entity_id
_entity_poly.type
_entity_poly.pdbx_seq_one_letter_code
_entity_poly.pdbx_strand_id
1 'polypeptide(L)'
;MTELTAVTSSIPVLTGSIRVIAPSRSSESRHSEPRRPETRHPESQLSEFDANDVARPVTASPMSHERSVDTRAIDITRIADRAGAPSRRVAGGVAATASAAHRLFDFAVTTRHSTLAAWRNAICVIFALAGVATAVWVARIPEVSAQLGIGSGGVAILLVGLSSGSITGLAVAPGLIGRLGARRMLTAAITGIGLGLTAIGVAVDVFAQTGFAFAALMLFGFSLSSASVTMNLEGTTVEKRVGRTILPMMHACYSAGTITGALVGALAASRGTGLLPYLALAAVFLLVAGLGTLRSVPGASAPQRIHFEASDARGSSTAHAVQNGAGSAARLSDGSGESEASADMRARLRARFGLLADRRLLLIGVMMVGMSFVEGSANDWLSLAAVEGHGLDHSAAALVYATFVSAMTLGRLVGGPLVDRLGTTRVLLGCATIASIGLATFIFGAGTPLIFVATALWGLGASLGFPVGMSLAADHPTDATRRVSMVSIFGYSASLAGPPALGMLAEHFGILHGFVLVLAFVVISLAVLPGTRKARGVSA
;
A
#
# COMPACT_ATOMS: atom_id res chain seq x y z
N MET A 1 -52.65 21.81 26.86
CA MET A 1 -53.68 20.75 26.81
C MET A 1 -52.98 19.56 26.17
N THR A 2 -52.59 18.47 26.80
CA THR A 2 -52.86 17.80 28.10
C THR A 2 -51.70 16.76 28.16
N GLU A 3 -50.87 16.56 29.19
CA GLU A 3 -51.08 16.19 30.60
C GLU A 3 -49.82 16.51 31.44
N LEU A 4 -50.06 16.59 32.75
CA LEU A 4 -49.13 16.84 33.85
C LEU A 4 -49.01 15.55 34.70
N THR A 5 -47.92 15.41 35.47
CA THR A 5 -47.74 14.56 36.69
C THR A 5 -47.67 13.03 36.48
N ALA A 6 -46.80 12.23 37.12
CA ALA A 6 -46.39 12.11 38.54
C ALA A 6 -45.16 11.16 38.63
N VAL A 7 -44.07 11.46 39.36
CA VAL A 7 -43.78 11.11 40.77
C VAL A 7 -42.54 10.19 40.92
N THR A 8 -41.61 10.76 41.69
CA THR A 8 -40.50 10.27 42.53
C THR A 8 -40.45 8.82 43.04
N SER A 9 -39.20 8.43 43.30
CA SER A 9 -38.65 7.57 44.37
C SER A 9 -38.35 6.10 44.05
N SER A 10 -37.06 5.74 44.08
CA SER A 10 -36.49 4.79 45.07
C SER A 10 -35.01 4.50 44.80
N ILE A 11 -34.18 4.83 45.79
CA ILE A 11 -32.77 4.43 45.96
C ILE A 11 -32.77 3.06 46.70
N PRO A 12 -31.72 2.22 46.54
CA PRO A 12 -30.97 1.88 47.74
C PRO A 12 -29.44 2.02 47.60
N VAL A 13 -28.89 2.64 48.64
CA VAL A 13 -27.49 2.71 49.06
C VAL A 13 -27.08 1.35 49.61
N LEU A 14 -25.86 0.90 49.31
CA LEU A 14 -25.10 -0.02 50.18
C LEU A 14 -23.62 0.41 50.20
N THR A 15 -23.30 1.22 51.21
CA THR A 15 -21.98 1.46 51.77
C THR A 15 -21.56 0.29 52.67
N GLY A 16 -20.30 -0.13 52.58
CA GLY A 16 -19.75 -1.19 53.44
C GLY A 16 -18.22 -1.23 53.47
N SER A 17 -17.64 -0.30 54.23
CA SER A 17 -16.49 -0.50 55.13
C SER A 17 -15.06 -0.73 54.58
N ILE A 18 -14.23 0.28 54.89
CA ILE A 18 -12.77 0.38 54.83
C ILE A 18 -12.07 -0.70 55.67
N ARG A 19 -10.94 -1.24 55.17
CA ARG A 19 -9.82 -1.67 56.02
C ARG A 19 -8.46 -1.34 55.39
N VAL A 20 -7.81 -0.36 56.01
CA VAL A 20 -6.39 -0.01 55.87
C VAL A 20 -5.55 -1.07 56.57
N ILE A 21 -4.58 -1.69 55.88
CA ILE A 21 -3.45 -2.40 56.52
C ILE A 21 -2.17 -2.20 55.71
N ALA A 22 -1.22 -1.50 56.30
CA ALA A 22 0.23 -1.69 56.18
C ALA A 22 0.81 -1.31 57.57
N PRO A 23 2.05 -1.69 57.97
CA PRO A 23 3.02 -2.63 57.41
C PRO A 23 3.49 -3.68 58.45
N SER A 24 4.33 -4.66 58.06
CA SER A 24 5.24 -5.32 59.02
C SER A 24 6.59 -5.64 58.39
N ARG A 25 7.64 -5.36 59.17
CA ARG A 25 9.07 -5.47 58.85
C ARG A 25 9.63 -6.84 59.31
N SER A 26 10.83 -7.12 58.76
CA SER A 26 11.99 -7.87 59.30
C SER A 26 12.01 -9.40 59.31
N SER A 27 12.89 -9.97 58.46
CA SER A 27 14.08 -10.77 58.85
C SER A 27 14.94 -10.97 57.58
N GLU A 28 16.02 -10.23 57.40
CA GLU A 28 17.42 -10.51 57.80
C GLU A 28 18.08 -11.79 57.22
N SER A 29 19.08 -11.52 56.37
CA SER A 29 20.34 -12.22 56.15
C SER A 29 20.34 -13.55 55.35
N ARG A 30 21.05 -13.53 54.21
CA ARG A 30 22.39 -14.14 54.10
C ARG A 30 23.09 -13.78 52.79
N HIS A 31 24.38 -13.56 52.93
CA HIS A 31 25.38 -13.23 51.91
C HIS A 31 25.43 -14.24 50.75
N SER A 32 25.67 -13.73 49.52
CA SER A 32 26.77 -14.18 48.65
C SER A 32 26.81 -13.37 47.35
N GLU A 33 27.67 -12.34 47.30
CA GLU A 33 28.52 -12.14 46.10
C GLU A 33 29.60 -13.24 46.12
N PRO A 34 30.22 -13.67 45.00
CA PRO A 34 30.64 -12.81 43.89
C PRO A 34 30.53 -13.43 42.47
N ARG A 35 30.64 -12.58 41.43
CA ARG A 35 31.66 -12.65 40.36
C ARG A 35 31.21 -11.85 39.13
N ARG A 36 31.92 -10.75 38.89
CA ARG A 36 32.02 -10.07 37.59
C ARG A 36 32.69 -11.00 36.58
N PRO A 37 32.26 -11.01 35.30
CA PRO A 37 33.14 -11.31 34.20
C PRO A 37 33.72 -10.00 33.63
N GLU A 38 35.04 -10.03 33.48
CA GLU A 38 35.92 -8.99 32.97
C GLU A 38 35.48 -8.37 31.65
N THR A 39 35.54 -7.05 31.60
CA THR A 39 35.68 -6.27 30.39
C THR A 39 37.05 -6.57 29.75
N ARG A 40 37.09 -7.32 28.66
CA ARG A 40 38.25 -7.34 27.76
C ARG A 40 38.12 -6.21 26.74
N HIS A 41 38.88 -5.13 26.99
CA HIS A 41 39.42 -4.31 25.91
C HIS A 41 40.47 -5.11 25.13
N PRO A 42 40.59 -4.88 23.83
CA PRO A 42 41.89 -4.85 23.18
C PRO A 42 42.22 -3.41 22.83
N GLU A 43 43.23 -2.87 23.51
CA GLU A 43 43.99 -1.72 23.07
C GLU A 43 44.79 -2.05 21.80
N SER A 44 44.81 -1.07 20.90
CA SER A 44 45.92 -0.67 20.03
C SER A 44 46.82 -1.75 19.43
N GLN A 45 46.58 -2.03 18.14
CA GLN A 45 47.69 -2.08 17.18
C GLN A 45 47.47 -0.96 16.16
N LEU A 46 48.07 0.19 16.48
CA LEU A 46 48.37 1.24 15.51
C LEU A 46 49.65 0.81 14.79
N SER A 47 49.53 0.44 13.52
CA SER A 47 50.62 0.62 12.57
C SER A 47 50.19 1.72 11.60
N GLU A 48 50.90 2.84 11.65
CA GLU A 48 50.92 3.85 10.60
C GLU A 48 51.12 3.18 9.23
N PHE A 49 50.28 3.49 8.25
CA PHE A 49 50.70 3.57 6.85
C PHE A 49 49.69 4.39 6.01
N ASP A 50 50.16 5.59 5.68
CA ASP A 50 50.00 6.38 4.45
C ASP A 50 48.62 6.96 4.02
N ALA A 51 48.57 8.29 3.99
CA ALA A 51 47.41 9.12 3.67
C ALA A 51 47.34 9.47 2.16
N ASN A 52 47.57 8.49 1.28
CA ASN A 52 47.62 8.75 -0.17
C ASN A 52 46.90 7.72 -1.07
N ASP A 53 45.87 7.03 -0.56
CA ASP A 53 45.14 6.01 -1.34
C ASP A 53 43.70 6.42 -1.71
N VAL A 54 43.52 7.69 -2.06
CA VAL A 54 42.30 8.21 -2.71
C VAL A 54 42.60 8.48 -4.18
N ALA A 55 42.66 7.42 -4.98
CA ALA A 55 42.30 7.37 -6.42
C ALA A 55 42.90 6.13 -7.10
N ARG A 56 42.24 4.97 -6.98
CA ARG A 56 42.39 3.88 -7.95
C ARG A 56 41.04 3.22 -8.24
N PRO A 57 40.64 3.09 -9.53
CA PRO A 57 39.46 2.32 -9.89
C PRO A 57 39.76 0.83 -9.74
N VAL A 58 38.94 0.13 -8.96
CA VAL A 58 38.97 -1.34 -8.85
C VAL A 58 38.50 -1.92 -10.18
N THR A 59 39.44 -2.44 -10.97
CA THR A 59 39.15 -3.32 -12.11
C THR A 59 38.71 -4.68 -11.58
N ALA A 60 37.40 -4.90 -11.55
CA ALA A 60 36.84 -6.23 -11.32
C ALA A 60 37.09 -7.11 -12.57
N SER A 61 37.89 -8.16 -12.41
CA SER A 61 37.99 -9.26 -13.37
C SER A 61 36.62 -9.95 -13.51
N PRO A 62 36.10 -10.22 -14.72
CA PRO A 62 34.87 -10.98 -14.86
C PRO A 62 35.17 -12.45 -14.57
N MET A 63 34.61 -12.97 -13.47
CA MET A 63 34.46 -14.42 -13.30
C MET A 63 33.44 -14.93 -14.31
N SER A 64 33.93 -15.79 -15.19
CA SER A 64 33.20 -16.53 -16.21
C SER A 64 32.17 -17.47 -15.58
N HIS A 65 30.91 -17.07 -15.59
CA HIS A 65 29.77 -17.99 -15.58
C HIS A 65 28.80 -17.62 -16.69
N GLU A 66 29.30 -17.65 -17.94
CA GLU A 66 28.44 -17.91 -19.09
C GLU A 66 28.03 -19.39 -19.04
N ARG A 67 26.81 -19.66 -18.57
CA ARG A 67 26.10 -20.86 -19.01
C ARG A 67 25.87 -20.67 -20.51
N SER A 68 26.68 -21.36 -21.30
CA SER A 68 26.55 -21.48 -22.75
C SER A 68 25.11 -21.92 -23.08
N VAL A 69 24.29 -20.98 -23.53
CA VAL A 69 23.20 -21.33 -24.42
C VAL A 69 23.88 -21.69 -25.72
N ASP A 70 24.02 -23.00 -25.94
CA ASP A 70 24.65 -23.64 -27.09
C ASP A 70 23.84 -23.32 -28.35
N THR A 71 23.97 -22.07 -28.81
CA THR A 71 23.58 -21.69 -30.15
C THR A 71 24.81 -22.01 -30.96
N ARG A 72 24.81 -23.17 -31.63
CA ARG A 72 25.79 -23.49 -32.66
C ARG A 72 25.89 -22.30 -33.61
N ALA A 73 26.84 -21.40 -33.35
CA ALA A 73 27.37 -20.52 -34.36
C ALA A 73 27.93 -21.48 -35.39
N ILE A 74 27.20 -21.63 -36.49
CA ILE A 74 27.72 -22.28 -37.68
C ILE A 74 28.97 -21.46 -38.00
N ASP A 75 30.13 -22.04 -37.71
CA ASP A 75 31.43 -21.47 -38.04
C ASP A 75 31.59 -21.63 -39.56
N ILE A 76 30.95 -20.70 -40.30
CA ILE A 76 30.87 -20.70 -41.78
C ILE A 76 32.28 -20.70 -42.38
N THR A 77 33.27 -20.18 -41.65
CA THR A 77 34.69 -20.18 -42.00
C THR A 77 35.29 -21.59 -42.08
N ARG A 78 34.89 -22.52 -41.20
CA ARG A 78 35.38 -23.92 -41.24
C ARG A 78 34.78 -24.78 -42.36
N ILE A 79 33.61 -24.41 -42.89
CA ILE A 79 32.99 -25.08 -44.05
C ILE A 79 33.60 -24.58 -45.37
N ALA A 80 34.03 -23.32 -45.42
CA ALA A 80 34.66 -22.74 -46.60
C ALA A 80 36.08 -23.30 -46.89
N ASP A 81 36.80 -23.77 -45.88
CA ASP A 81 38.15 -24.34 -46.09
C ASP A 81 38.14 -25.78 -46.66
N ARG A 82 37.01 -26.49 -46.61
CA ARG A 82 36.86 -27.84 -47.20
C ARG A 82 36.17 -27.87 -48.56
N ALA A 83 35.56 -26.76 -48.99
CA ALA A 83 34.96 -26.61 -50.30
C ALA A 83 35.68 -25.47 -51.01
N GLY A 84 36.57 -25.78 -51.97
CA GLY A 84 37.47 -24.85 -52.63
C GLY A 84 36.91 -23.44 -52.86
N ALA A 85 37.77 -22.44 -52.61
CA ALA A 85 37.47 -21.01 -52.51
C ALA A 85 36.23 -20.56 -53.31
N PRO A 86 35.16 -20.07 -52.65
CA PRO A 86 33.98 -19.60 -53.34
C PRO A 86 34.32 -18.33 -54.14
N SER A 87 33.79 -18.21 -55.35
CA SER A 87 33.92 -17.00 -56.17
C SER A 87 33.53 -15.75 -55.35
N ARG A 88 34.23 -14.61 -55.57
CA ARG A 88 33.99 -13.31 -54.88
C ARG A 88 32.51 -12.93 -54.72
N ARG A 89 31.65 -13.39 -55.65
CA ARG A 89 30.21 -13.13 -55.68
C ARG A 89 29.44 -13.89 -54.58
N VAL A 90 29.85 -15.12 -54.26
CA VAL A 90 29.23 -15.95 -53.20
C VAL A 90 29.66 -15.47 -51.80
N ALA A 91 30.95 -15.13 -51.63
CA ALA A 91 31.45 -14.55 -50.38
C ALA A 91 30.78 -13.20 -50.05
N GLY A 92 30.54 -12.35 -51.06
CA GLY A 92 29.78 -11.10 -50.92
C GLY A 92 28.32 -11.33 -50.53
N GLY A 93 27.67 -12.37 -51.06
CA GLY A 93 26.30 -12.75 -50.69
C GLY A 93 26.17 -13.22 -49.24
N VAL A 94 27.12 -14.01 -48.75
CA VAL A 94 27.17 -14.50 -47.36
C VAL A 94 27.49 -13.37 -46.36
N ALA A 95 28.39 -12.44 -46.71
CA ALA A 95 28.66 -11.26 -45.91
C ALA A 95 27.45 -10.31 -45.85
N ALA A 96 26.70 -10.17 -46.95
CA ALA A 96 25.48 -9.37 -47.00
C ALA A 96 24.35 -9.95 -46.15
N THR A 97 24.16 -11.28 -46.13
CA THR A 97 23.17 -11.95 -45.28
C THR A 97 23.55 -11.91 -43.79
N ALA A 98 24.83 -12.07 -43.44
CA ALA A 98 25.30 -11.90 -42.06
C ALA A 98 25.11 -10.45 -41.55
N SER A 99 25.41 -9.46 -42.40
CA SER A 99 25.17 -8.03 -42.11
C SER A 99 23.68 -7.71 -41.96
N ALA A 100 22.82 -8.33 -42.78
CA ALA A 100 21.37 -8.21 -42.65
C ALA A 100 20.84 -8.87 -41.36
N ALA A 101 21.34 -10.06 -40.99
CA ALA A 101 20.98 -10.73 -39.75
C ALA A 101 21.40 -9.93 -38.51
N HIS A 102 22.59 -9.33 -38.52
CA HIS A 102 23.06 -8.45 -37.44
C HIS A 102 22.19 -7.18 -37.32
N ARG A 103 21.86 -6.53 -38.44
CA ARG A 103 20.91 -5.39 -38.45
C ARG A 103 19.53 -5.77 -37.92
N LEU A 104 19.01 -6.96 -38.25
CA LEU A 104 17.74 -7.45 -37.73
C LEU A 104 17.81 -7.76 -36.23
N PHE A 105 18.93 -8.29 -35.75
CA PHE A 105 19.19 -8.53 -34.34
C PHE A 105 19.27 -7.21 -33.56
N ASP A 106 20.08 -6.25 -34.01
CA ASP A 106 20.20 -4.93 -33.40
C ASP A 106 18.87 -4.17 -33.42
N PHE A 107 18.13 -4.23 -34.54
CA PHE A 107 16.78 -3.68 -34.63
C PHE A 107 15.84 -4.38 -33.64
N ALA A 108 15.88 -5.72 -33.51
CA ALA A 108 15.05 -6.47 -32.58
C ALA A 108 15.42 -6.23 -31.09
N VAL A 109 16.68 -5.92 -30.79
CA VAL A 109 17.15 -5.58 -29.44
C VAL A 109 16.74 -4.14 -29.10
N THR A 110 17.04 -3.18 -29.97
CA THR A 110 16.68 -1.77 -29.78
C THR A 110 15.16 -1.55 -29.68
N THR A 111 14.37 -2.24 -30.51
CA THR A 111 12.89 -2.22 -30.41
C THR A 111 12.38 -2.87 -29.13
N ARG A 112 13.02 -3.92 -28.61
CA ARG A 112 12.67 -4.52 -27.31
C ARG A 112 12.96 -3.59 -26.13
N HIS A 113 14.10 -2.90 -26.14
CA HIS A 113 14.43 -1.93 -25.10
C HIS A 113 13.51 -0.70 -25.13
N SER A 114 13.19 -0.18 -26.31
CA SER A 114 12.30 0.99 -26.46
C SER A 114 10.85 0.68 -26.07
N THR A 115 10.35 -0.51 -26.40
CA THR A 115 9.00 -0.96 -26.01
C THR A 115 8.87 -1.19 -24.50
N LEU A 116 9.89 -1.75 -23.84
CA LEU A 116 9.88 -1.93 -22.39
C LEU A 116 9.94 -0.58 -21.64
N ALA A 117 10.75 0.37 -22.12
CA ALA A 117 10.80 1.71 -21.55
C ALA A 117 9.48 2.47 -21.73
N ALA A 118 8.85 2.35 -22.90
CA ALA A 118 7.54 2.95 -23.17
C ALA A 118 6.45 2.36 -22.28
N TRP A 119 6.42 1.03 -22.09
CA TRP A 119 5.48 0.37 -21.19
C TRP A 119 5.69 0.80 -19.74
N ARG A 120 6.93 0.82 -19.26
CA ARG A 120 7.27 1.34 -17.93
C ARG A 120 6.74 2.75 -17.72
N ASN A 121 7.04 3.66 -18.65
CA ASN A 121 6.61 5.05 -18.55
C ASN A 121 5.09 5.18 -18.60
N ALA A 122 4.40 4.36 -19.41
CA ALA A 122 2.95 4.34 -19.45
C ALA A 122 2.35 3.93 -18.10
N ILE A 123 2.88 2.89 -17.44
CA ILE A 123 2.43 2.52 -16.10
C ILE A 123 2.71 3.64 -15.10
N CYS A 124 3.88 4.31 -15.15
CA CYS A 124 4.17 5.45 -14.29
C CYS A 124 3.14 6.59 -14.45
N VAL A 125 2.76 6.90 -15.70
CA VAL A 125 1.72 7.89 -15.98
C VAL A 125 0.37 7.44 -15.44
N ILE A 126 0.00 6.17 -15.59
CA ILE A 126 -1.26 5.63 -15.03
C ILE A 126 -1.29 5.76 -13.50
N PHE A 127 -0.18 5.47 -12.81
CA PHE A 127 -0.08 5.72 -11.36
C PHE A 127 -0.29 7.20 -11.03
N ALA A 128 0.35 8.11 -11.76
CA ALA A 128 0.17 9.56 -11.55
C ALA A 128 -1.28 10.00 -11.79
N LEU A 129 -1.92 9.52 -12.87
CA LEU A 129 -3.31 9.83 -13.17
C LEU A 129 -4.27 9.28 -12.12
N ALA A 130 -4.02 8.08 -11.57
CA ALA A 130 -4.79 7.55 -10.45
C ALA A 130 -4.67 8.45 -9.21
N GLY A 131 -3.47 8.97 -8.92
CA GLY A 131 -3.25 9.94 -7.85
C GLY A 131 -4.01 11.25 -8.06
N VAL A 132 -3.97 11.79 -9.30
CA VAL A 132 -4.76 12.96 -9.67
C VAL A 132 -6.25 12.69 -9.45
N ALA A 133 -6.78 11.57 -9.94
CA ALA A 133 -8.18 11.19 -9.82
C ALA A 133 -8.65 11.14 -8.35
N THR A 134 -7.85 10.55 -7.45
CA THR A 134 -8.15 10.54 -6.02
C THR A 134 -8.18 11.96 -5.44
N ALA A 135 -7.15 12.76 -5.72
CA ALA A 135 -7.01 14.07 -5.09
C ALA A 135 -8.02 15.12 -5.59
N VAL A 136 -8.42 15.07 -6.86
CA VAL A 136 -9.41 16.03 -7.39
C VAL A 136 -10.77 15.90 -6.69
N TRP A 137 -11.14 14.67 -6.31
CA TRP A 137 -12.32 14.39 -5.50
C TRP A 137 -12.13 14.86 -4.05
N VAL A 138 -11.07 14.38 -3.37
CA VAL A 138 -10.82 14.65 -1.95
C VAL A 138 -10.76 16.15 -1.64
N ALA A 139 -10.16 16.93 -2.54
CA ALA A 139 -10.04 18.38 -2.40
C ALA A 139 -11.40 19.11 -2.41
N ARG A 140 -12.48 18.48 -2.89
CA ARG A 140 -13.82 19.08 -3.02
C ARG A 140 -14.89 18.46 -2.13
N ILE A 141 -14.52 17.53 -1.24
CA ILE A 141 -15.45 16.96 -0.24
C ILE A 141 -16.21 18.04 0.55
N PRO A 142 -15.57 19.14 1.03
CA PRO A 142 -16.31 20.17 1.77
C PRO A 142 -17.40 20.85 0.95
N GLU A 143 -17.13 21.10 -0.33
CA GLU A 143 -18.09 21.72 -1.23
C GLU A 143 -19.25 20.77 -1.54
N VAL A 144 -18.96 19.48 -1.74
CA VAL A 144 -19.98 18.44 -1.92
C VAL A 144 -20.90 18.37 -0.69
N SER A 145 -20.32 18.42 0.50
CA SER A 145 -21.07 18.43 1.77
C SER A 145 -21.99 19.65 1.84
N ALA A 146 -21.45 20.83 1.55
CA ALA A 146 -22.19 22.09 1.60
C ALA A 146 -23.32 22.15 0.57
N GLN A 147 -23.07 21.73 -0.67
CA GLN A 147 -24.07 21.76 -1.75
C GLN A 147 -25.20 20.75 -1.53
N LEU A 148 -24.90 19.56 -0.99
CA LEU A 148 -25.91 18.56 -0.66
C LEU A 148 -26.63 18.86 0.66
N GLY A 149 -26.16 19.85 1.45
CA GLY A 149 -26.71 20.17 2.76
C GLY A 149 -26.56 19.04 3.77
N ILE A 150 -25.50 18.24 3.66
CA ILE A 150 -25.22 17.10 4.54
C ILE A 150 -24.09 17.43 5.51
N GLY A 151 -24.22 16.94 6.75
CA GLY A 151 -23.14 16.96 7.74
C GLY A 151 -22.14 15.81 7.56
N SER A 152 -21.23 15.69 8.52
CA SER A 152 -20.21 14.64 8.57
C SER A 152 -20.80 13.23 8.43
N GLY A 153 -21.96 12.94 9.04
CA GLY A 153 -22.64 11.65 8.92
C GLY A 153 -23.09 11.33 7.48
N GLY A 154 -23.55 12.33 6.73
CA GLY A 154 -23.90 12.16 5.32
C GLY A 154 -22.68 11.93 4.43
N VAL A 155 -21.58 12.65 4.69
CA VAL A 155 -20.29 12.39 4.01
C VAL A 155 -19.80 10.97 4.32
N ALA A 156 -20.00 10.48 5.55
CA ALA A 156 -19.67 9.11 5.92
C ALA A 156 -20.40 8.09 5.03
N ILE A 157 -21.70 8.30 4.78
CA ILE A 157 -22.51 7.47 3.89
C ILE A 157 -21.96 7.51 2.45
N LEU A 158 -21.58 8.69 1.95
CA LEU A 158 -20.95 8.82 0.62
C LEU A 158 -19.63 8.02 0.53
N LEU A 159 -18.79 8.09 1.56
CA LEU A 159 -17.55 7.31 1.64
C LEU A 159 -17.78 5.79 1.75
N VAL A 160 -18.90 5.34 2.36
CA VAL A 160 -19.33 3.93 2.29
C VAL A 160 -19.61 3.53 0.84
N GLY A 161 -20.20 4.40 0.03
CA GLY A 161 -20.41 4.16 -1.41
C GLY A 161 -19.09 3.95 -2.13
N LEU A 162 -18.15 4.88 -1.96
CA LEU A 162 -16.79 4.78 -2.51
C LEU A 162 -16.10 3.46 -2.10
N SER A 163 -16.19 3.11 -0.83
CA SER A 163 -15.61 1.90 -0.25
C SER A 163 -16.23 0.62 -0.80
N SER A 164 -17.57 0.57 -0.90
CA SER A 164 -18.31 -0.57 -1.44
C SER A 164 -17.96 -0.84 -2.90
N GLY A 165 -17.84 0.24 -3.69
CA GLY A 165 -17.31 0.18 -5.05
C GLY A 165 -15.90 -0.38 -5.09
N SER A 166 -15.01 0.15 -4.26
CA SER A 166 -13.59 -0.24 -4.21
C SER A 166 -13.38 -1.71 -3.82
N ILE A 167 -14.14 -2.23 -2.85
CA ILE A 167 -14.12 -3.65 -2.47
C ILE A 167 -14.56 -4.52 -3.65
N THR A 168 -15.67 -4.13 -4.30
CA THR A 168 -16.20 -4.87 -5.45
C THR A 168 -15.17 -4.90 -6.59
N GLY A 169 -14.51 -3.76 -6.86
CA GLY A 169 -13.44 -3.66 -7.85
C GLY A 169 -12.26 -4.58 -7.52
N LEU A 170 -11.82 -4.60 -6.26
CA LEU A 170 -10.72 -5.46 -5.81
C LEU A 170 -11.04 -6.96 -5.96
N ALA A 171 -12.29 -7.35 -5.65
CA ALA A 171 -12.73 -8.74 -5.76
C ALA A 171 -12.89 -9.20 -7.22
N VAL A 172 -13.38 -8.32 -8.10
CA VAL A 172 -13.73 -8.67 -9.49
C VAL A 172 -12.56 -8.50 -10.45
N ALA A 173 -11.66 -7.54 -10.23
CA ALA A 173 -10.60 -7.18 -11.16
C ALA A 173 -9.67 -8.35 -11.55
N PRO A 174 -9.18 -9.22 -10.63
CA PRO A 174 -8.30 -10.33 -11.02
C PRO A 174 -8.93 -11.28 -12.05
N GLY A 175 -10.23 -11.59 -11.89
CA GLY A 175 -10.97 -12.44 -12.82
C GLY A 175 -11.18 -11.78 -14.18
N LEU A 176 -11.49 -10.47 -14.19
CA LEU A 176 -11.65 -9.70 -15.42
C LEU A 176 -10.32 -9.50 -16.15
N ILE A 177 -9.23 -9.25 -15.45
CA ILE A 177 -7.89 -9.15 -16.04
C ILE A 177 -7.53 -10.45 -16.77
N GLY A 178 -7.83 -11.62 -16.20
CA GLY A 178 -7.60 -12.91 -16.84
C GLY A 178 -8.38 -13.12 -18.14
N ARG A 179 -9.54 -12.46 -18.31
CA ARG A 179 -10.40 -12.55 -19.51
C ARG A 179 -10.14 -11.47 -20.54
N LEU A 180 -9.94 -10.24 -20.08
CA LEU A 180 -9.85 -9.03 -20.91
C LEU A 180 -8.39 -8.66 -21.25
N GLY A 181 -7.43 -9.12 -20.45
CA GLY A 181 -6.06 -8.61 -20.47
C GLY A 181 -5.94 -7.23 -19.84
N ALA A 182 -4.71 -6.86 -19.47
CA ALA A 182 -4.43 -5.63 -18.72
C ALA A 182 -4.82 -4.36 -19.48
N ARG A 183 -4.51 -4.26 -20.78
CA ARG A 183 -4.80 -3.06 -21.56
C ARG A 183 -6.29 -2.74 -21.63
N ARG A 184 -7.15 -3.73 -21.93
CA ARG A 184 -8.60 -3.53 -22.01
C ARG A 184 -9.20 -3.23 -20.63
N MET A 185 -8.70 -3.90 -19.59
CA MET A 185 -9.12 -3.62 -18.22
C MET A 185 -8.77 -2.18 -17.82
N LEU A 186 -7.56 -1.71 -18.12
CA LEU A 186 -7.15 -0.32 -17.88
C LEU A 186 -7.97 0.67 -18.70
N THR A 187 -8.28 0.38 -19.97
CA THR A 187 -9.21 1.19 -20.76
C THR A 187 -10.56 1.32 -20.05
N ALA A 188 -11.17 0.20 -19.67
CA ALA A 188 -12.46 0.21 -19.00
C ALA A 188 -12.43 0.95 -17.65
N ALA A 189 -11.37 0.74 -16.86
CA ALA A 189 -11.20 1.37 -15.56
C ALA A 189 -10.98 2.89 -15.69
N ILE A 190 -10.12 3.35 -16.59
CA ILE A 190 -9.90 4.80 -16.83
C ILE A 190 -11.17 5.45 -17.35
N THR A 191 -11.89 4.79 -18.26
CA THR A 191 -13.21 5.27 -18.72
C THR A 191 -14.20 5.39 -17.56
N GLY A 192 -14.29 4.36 -16.72
CA GLY A 192 -15.15 4.35 -15.55
C GLY A 192 -14.78 5.42 -14.51
N ILE A 193 -13.49 5.72 -14.32
CA ILE A 193 -13.02 6.82 -13.46
C ILE A 193 -13.56 8.16 -13.98
N GLY A 194 -13.41 8.44 -15.28
CA GLY A 194 -13.91 9.68 -15.89
C GLY A 194 -15.44 9.80 -15.78
N LEU A 195 -16.16 8.71 -16.07
CA LEU A 195 -17.62 8.66 -15.91
C LEU A 195 -18.03 8.86 -14.45
N GLY A 196 -17.35 8.22 -13.50
CA GLY A 196 -17.59 8.36 -12.07
C GLY A 196 -17.42 9.81 -11.60
N LEU A 197 -16.30 10.47 -11.94
CA LEU A 197 -16.08 11.88 -11.59
C LEU A 197 -17.13 12.81 -12.18
N THR A 198 -17.52 12.59 -13.44
CA THR A 198 -18.56 13.38 -14.09
C THR A 198 -19.92 13.15 -13.43
N ALA A 199 -20.24 11.89 -13.12
CA ALA A 199 -21.48 11.51 -12.44
C ALA A 199 -21.56 12.09 -11.01
N ILE A 200 -20.43 12.20 -10.30
CA ILE A 200 -20.38 12.89 -9.00
C ILE A 200 -20.78 14.36 -9.18
N GLY A 201 -20.16 15.06 -10.13
CA GLY A 201 -20.50 16.45 -10.43
C GLY A 201 -21.98 16.64 -10.81
N VAL A 202 -22.53 15.75 -11.65
CA VAL A 202 -23.95 15.81 -12.06
C VAL A 202 -24.87 15.51 -10.87
N ALA A 203 -24.54 14.52 -10.06
CA ALA A 203 -25.33 14.15 -8.89
C ALA A 203 -25.47 15.30 -7.88
N VAL A 204 -24.41 16.10 -7.72
CA VAL A 204 -24.37 17.23 -6.79
C VAL A 204 -24.97 18.48 -7.43
N ASP A 205 -24.44 18.95 -8.57
CA ASP A 205 -24.81 20.25 -9.15
C ASP A 205 -26.18 20.23 -9.86
N VAL A 206 -26.57 19.09 -10.45
CA VAL A 206 -27.81 18.99 -11.26
C VAL A 206 -28.95 18.38 -10.46
N PHE A 207 -28.70 17.24 -9.81
CA PHE A 207 -29.74 16.54 -9.08
C PHE A 207 -29.84 16.97 -7.61
N ALA A 208 -28.73 17.42 -7.00
CA ALA A 208 -28.64 17.72 -5.58
C ALA A 208 -29.18 16.58 -4.68
N GLN A 209 -28.87 15.33 -5.02
CA GLN A 209 -29.34 14.14 -4.29
C GLN A 209 -28.18 13.27 -3.82
N THR A 210 -28.14 13.03 -2.51
CA THR A 210 -27.13 12.16 -1.85
C THR A 210 -27.13 10.74 -2.42
N GLY A 211 -28.30 10.19 -2.79
CA GLY A 211 -28.41 8.84 -3.36
C GLY A 211 -27.69 8.70 -4.71
N PHE A 212 -27.77 9.71 -5.58
CA PHE A 212 -27.04 9.71 -6.85
C PHE A 212 -25.54 9.91 -6.63
N ALA A 213 -25.15 10.76 -5.67
CA ALA A 213 -23.75 10.96 -5.34
C ALA A 213 -23.11 9.67 -4.77
N PHE A 214 -23.87 8.92 -3.95
CA PHE A 214 -23.47 7.61 -3.45
C PHE A 214 -23.22 6.61 -4.59
N ALA A 215 -24.16 6.49 -5.54
CA ALA A 215 -24.02 5.60 -6.69
C ALA A 215 -22.85 6.00 -7.60
N ALA A 216 -22.63 7.30 -7.80
CA ALA A 216 -21.50 7.82 -8.57
C ALA A 216 -20.16 7.52 -7.89
N LEU A 217 -20.07 7.65 -6.56
CA LEU A 217 -18.89 7.28 -5.79
C LEU A 217 -18.63 5.77 -5.79
N MET A 218 -19.69 4.95 -5.76
CA MET A 218 -19.54 3.49 -5.96
C MET A 218 -18.90 3.17 -7.31
N LEU A 219 -19.36 3.78 -8.39
CA LEU A 219 -18.77 3.61 -9.72
C LEU A 219 -17.30 4.07 -9.73
N PHE A 220 -17.04 5.27 -9.22
CA PHE A 220 -15.71 5.83 -9.14
C PHE A 220 -14.74 4.93 -8.34
N GLY A 221 -15.16 4.45 -7.17
CA GLY A 221 -14.38 3.53 -6.33
C GLY A 221 -14.12 2.19 -7.01
N PHE A 222 -15.14 1.60 -7.65
CA PHE A 222 -14.99 0.38 -8.43
C PHE A 222 -13.93 0.53 -9.53
N SER A 223 -14.02 1.61 -10.30
CA SER A 223 -13.11 1.89 -11.41
C SER A 223 -11.69 2.21 -10.92
N LEU A 224 -11.55 3.01 -9.87
CA LEU A 224 -10.25 3.35 -9.28
C LEU A 224 -9.54 2.11 -8.71
N SER A 225 -10.26 1.27 -7.96
CA SER A 225 -9.73 0.01 -7.42
C SER A 225 -9.35 -0.98 -8.52
N SER A 226 -10.19 -1.09 -9.56
CA SER A 226 -9.89 -1.92 -10.73
C SER A 226 -8.63 -1.47 -11.48
N ALA A 227 -8.46 -0.16 -11.68
CA ALA A 227 -7.25 0.42 -12.24
C ALA A 227 -6.04 0.11 -11.35
N SER A 228 -6.20 0.24 -10.03
CA SER A 228 -5.15 -0.02 -9.05
C SER A 228 -4.64 -1.47 -9.10
N VAL A 229 -5.53 -2.45 -9.11
CA VAL A 229 -5.13 -3.87 -9.24
C VAL A 229 -4.37 -4.09 -10.55
N THR A 230 -4.87 -3.54 -11.65
CA THR A 230 -4.30 -3.77 -12.98
C THR A 230 -2.94 -3.09 -13.15
N MET A 231 -2.80 -1.83 -12.70
CA MET A 231 -1.54 -1.08 -12.80
C MET A 231 -0.44 -1.69 -11.93
N ASN A 232 -0.77 -2.23 -10.75
CA ASN A 232 0.19 -2.90 -9.87
C ASN A 232 0.66 -4.24 -10.46
N LEU A 233 -0.25 -4.99 -11.08
CA LEU A 233 0.09 -6.24 -11.78
C LEU A 233 1.02 -5.98 -12.97
N GLU A 234 0.71 -4.96 -13.78
CA GLU A 234 1.56 -4.57 -14.90
C GLU A 234 2.88 -3.98 -14.42
N GLY A 235 2.89 -3.15 -13.37
CA GLY A 235 4.10 -2.60 -12.76
C GLY A 235 5.05 -3.69 -12.28
N THR A 236 4.52 -4.71 -11.60
CA THR A 236 5.28 -5.91 -11.19
C THR A 236 5.84 -6.67 -12.40
N THR A 237 5.07 -6.76 -13.49
CA THR A 237 5.51 -7.44 -14.71
C THR A 237 6.63 -6.67 -15.41
N VAL A 238 6.53 -5.34 -15.49
CA VAL A 238 7.59 -4.47 -16.00
C VAL A 238 8.83 -4.59 -15.13
N GLU A 239 8.69 -4.53 -13.80
CA GLU A 239 9.79 -4.67 -12.84
C GLU A 239 10.59 -5.96 -13.07
N LYS A 240 9.90 -7.10 -13.17
CA LYS A 240 10.51 -8.41 -13.46
C LYS A 240 11.28 -8.42 -14.79
N ARG A 241 10.76 -7.76 -15.82
CA ARG A 241 11.42 -7.70 -17.15
C ARG A 241 12.60 -6.72 -17.18
N VAL A 242 12.53 -5.64 -16.41
CA VAL A 242 13.63 -4.68 -16.28
C VAL A 242 14.76 -5.24 -15.41
N GLY A 243 14.45 -6.17 -14.50
CA GLY A 243 15.44 -6.83 -13.64
C GLY A 243 15.93 -5.98 -12.47
N ARG A 244 15.20 -4.91 -12.12
CA ARG A 244 15.51 -4.02 -10.99
C ARG A 244 14.22 -3.52 -10.34
N THR A 245 14.24 -3.27 -9.04
CA THR A 245 13.10 -2.75 -8.28
C THR A 245 12.73 -1.33 -8.74
N ILE A 246 11.52 -1.16 -9.28
CA ILE A 246 10.98 0.09 -9.82
C ILE A 246 9.54 0.39 -9.37
N LEU A 247 8.83 -0.58 -8.78
CA LEU A 247 7.47 -0.40 -8.28
C LEU A 247 7.36 0.72 -7.22
N PRO A 248 8.32 0.91 -6.29
CA PRO A 248 8.30 2.06 -5.38
C PRO A 248 8.34 3.42 -6.11
N MET A 249 9.06 3.52 -7.22
CA MET A 249 9.09 4.74 -8.04
C MET A 249 7.73 4.99 -8.71
N MET A 250 7.02 3.94 -9.14
CA MET A 250 5.66 4.08 -9.66
C MET A 250 4.68 4.60 -8.60
N HIS A 251 4.80 4.14 -7.34
CA HIS A 251 4.06 4.72 -6.22
C HIS A 251 4.45 6.18 -5.91
N ALA A 252 5.70 6.59 -6.17
CA ALA A 252 6.09 7.98 -6.11
C ALA A 252 5.38 8.83 -7.19
N CYS A 253 5.19 8.29 -8.40
CA CYS A 253 4.37 8.94 -9.43
C CYS A 253 2.92 9.15 -8.97
N TYR A 254 2.31 8.17 -8.28
CA TYR A 254 0.98 8.35 -7.66
C TYR A 254 0.96 9.53 -6.70
N SER A 255 2.00 9.65 -5.86
CA SER A 255 2.13 10.75 -4.90
C SER A 255 2.31 12.11 -5.58
N ALA A 256 3.08 12.18 -6.66
CA ALA A 256 3.17 13.41 -7.47
C ALA A 256 1.82 13.80 -8.08
N GLY A 257 1.04 12.79 -8.51
CA GLY A 257 -0.33 12.96 -8.98
C GLY A 257 -1.27 13.52 -7.93
N THR A 258 -1.24 12.99 -6.70
CA THR A 258 -2.11 13.47 -5.62
C THR A 258 -1.79 14.90 -5.22
N ILE A 259 -0.50 15.28 -5.14
CA ILE A 259 -0.08 16.67 -4.91
C ILE A 259 -0.61 17.58 -6.02
N THR A 260 -0.41 17.18 -7.28
CA THR A 260 -0.88 17.96 -8.44
C THR A 260 -2.40 18.14 -8.43
N GLY A 261 -3.16 17.06 -8.20
CA GLY A 261 -4.62 17.11 -8.13
C GLY A 261 -5.13 17.98 -6.98
N ALA A 262 -4.50 17.93 -5.81
CA ALA A 262 -4.87 18.76 -4.66
C ALA A 262 -4.61 20.25 -4.93
N LEU A 263 -3.46 20.60 -5.52
CA LEU A 263 -3.13 21.98 -5.90
C LEU A 263 -4.06 22.52 -6.99
N VAL A 264 -4.39 21.71 -7.99
CA VAL A 264 -5.37 22.08 -9.04
C VAL A 264 -6.77 22.26 -8.44
N GLY A 265 -7.15 21.41 -7.48
CA GLY A 265 -8.40 21.53 -6.72
C GLY A 265 -8.46 22.83 -5.91
N ALA A 266 -7.40 23.16 -5.17
CA ALA A 266 -7.28 24.42 -4.44
C ALA A 266 -7.40 25.63 -5.37
N LEU A 267 -6.69 25.60 -6.50
CA LEU A 267 -6.73 26.67 -7.48
C LEU A 267 -8.14 26.85 -8.07
N ALA A 268 -8.80 25.75 -8.42
CA ALA A 268 -10.17 25.79 -8.94
C ALA A 268 -11.16 26.32 -7.88
N ALA A 269 -10.99 25.93 -6.61
CA ALA A 269 -11.80 26.44 -5.50
C ALA A 269 -11.58 27.94 -5.28
N SER A 270 -10.32 28.42 -5.34
CA SER A 270 -9.99 29.86 -5.19
C SER A 270 -10.62 30.74 -6.27
N ARG A 271 -10.89 30.16 -7.46
CA ARG A 271 -11.56 30.85 -8.57
C ARG A 271 -13.08 30.70 -8.55
N GLY A 272 -13.64 30.05 -7.54
CA GLY A 272 -15.07 29.75 -7.47
C GLY A 272 -15.55 28.86 -8.63
N THR A 273 -14.68 28.02 -9.19
CA THR A 273 -15.09 27.09 -10.24
C THR A 273 -15.99 26.03 -9.61
N GLY A 274 -17.24 25.94 -10.09
CA GLY A 274 -18.21 24.96 -9.65
C GLY A 274 -17.74 23.51 -9.83
N LEU A 275 -18.36 22.60 -9.08
CA LEU A 275 -17.91 21.22 -8.95
C LEU A 275 -18.02 20.42 -10.25
N LEU A 276 -19.16 20.46 -10.95
CA LEU A 276 -19.36 19.73 -12.20
C LEU A 276 -18.36 20.12 -13.30
N PRO A 277 -18.19 21.39 -13.70
CA PRO A 277 -17.23 21.74 -14.75
C PRO A 277 -15.79 21.37 -14.36
N TYR A 278 -15.44 21.49 -13.08
CA TYR A 278 -14.14 21.08 -12.56
C TYR A 278 -13.92 19.55 -12.68
N LEU A 279 -14.86 18.73 -12.20
CA LEU A 279 -14.76 17.27 -12.26
C LEU A 279 -14.87 16.73 -13.69
N ALA A 280 -15.68 17.34 -14.54
CA ALA A 280 -15.79 17.00 -15.96
C ALA A 280 -14.49 17.31 -16.71
N LEU A 281 -13.85 18.45 -16.45
CA LEU A 281 -12.54 18.78 -17.03
C LEU A 281 -11.46 17.80 -16.56
N ALA A 282 -11.44 17.46 -15.27
CA ALA A 282 -10.56 16.44 -14.73
C ALA A 282 -10.80 15.07 -15.40
N ALA A 283 -12.07 14.67 -15.59
CA ALA A 283 -12.43 13.46 -16.30
C ALA A 283 -11.90 13.44 -17.75
N VAL A 284 -12.09 14.53 -18.51
CA VAL A 284 -11.57 14.65 -19.88
C VAL A 284 -10.05 14.55 -19.90
N PHE A 285 -9.36 15.25 -18.99
CA PHE A 285 -7.90 15.15 -18.87
C PHE A 285 -7.43 13.72 -18.60
N LEU A 286 -8.04 13.04 -17.62
CA LEU A 286 -7.72 11.66 -17.26
C LEU A 286 -7.97 10.68 -18.42
N LEU A 287 -9.07 10.86 -19.15
CA LEU A 287 -9.40 10.06 -20.34
C LEU A 287 -8.37 10.27 -21.44
N VAL A 288 -8.09 11.51 -21.82
CA VAL A 288 -7.17 11.84 -22.92
C VAL A 288 -5.75 11.37 -22.59
N ALA A 289 -5.24 11.73 -21.40
CA ALA A 289 -3.91 11.32 -20.98
C ALA A 289 -3.82 9.80 -20.80
N GLY A 290 -4.80 9.20 -20.13
CA GLY A 290 -4.83 7.77 -19.85
C GLY A 290 -4.89 6.94 -21.13
N LEU A 291 -5.90 7.16 -21.99
CA LEU A 291 -6.05 6.43 -23.25
C LEU A 291 -4.86 6.64 -24.20
N GLY A 292 -4.28 7.86 -24.22
CA GLY A 292 -3.09 8.18 -24.98
C GLY A 292 -1.85 7.36 -24.57
N THR A 293 -1.74 6.98 -23.30
CA THR A 293 -0.63 6.16 -22.78
C THR A 293 -0.84 4.65 -22.95
N LEU A 294 -2.08 4.18 -23.01
CA LEU A 294 -2.40 2.74 -23.12
C LEU A 294 -1.90 2.08 -24.41
N ARG A 295 -1.58 2.85 -25.45
CA ARG A 295 -0.94 2.32 -26.66
C ARG A 295 0.40 1.63 -26.39
N SER A 296 1.09 2.06 -25.34
CA SER A 296 2.38 1.53 -24.92
C SER A 296 2.26 0.36 -23.93
N VAL A 297 1.05 0.01 -23.50
CA VAL A 297 0.77 -1.19 -22.69
C VAL A 297 0.49 -2.37 -23.63
N PRO A 298 1.16 -3.52 -23.45
CA PRO A 298 0.92 -4.71 -24.27
C PRO A 298 -0.54 -5.17 -24.19
N GLY A 299 -1.15 -5.44 -25.34
CA GLY A 299 -2.57 -5.85 -25.44
C GLY A 299 -2.84 -7.29 -24.99
N ALA A 300 -1.80 -8.13 -24.93
CA ALA A 300 -1.88 -9.52 -24.51
C ALA A 300 -0.73 -9.81 -23.54
N SER A 301 -0.98 -9.65 -22.25
CA SER A 301 -0.21 -10.41 -21.28
C SER A 301 -0.64 -11.85 -21.49
N ALA A 302 0.24 -12.70 -22.05
CA ALA A 302 0.05 -14.15 -22.03
C ALA A 302 -0.42 -14.52 -20.61
N PRO A 303 -1.42 -15.42 -20.45
CA PRO A 303 -1.96 -15.73 -19.14
C PRO A 303 -0.81 -16.23 -18.26
N GLN A 304 -0.24 -15.33 -17.48
CA GLN A 304 0.44 -15.71 -16.26
C GLN A 304 -0.70 -16.26 -15.44
N ARG A 305 -0.80 -17.60 -15.41
CA ARG A 305 -1.44 -18.26 -14.28
C ARG A 305 -0.82 -17.57 -13.08
N ILE A 306 -1.62 -16.77 -12.39
CA ILE A 306 -1.27 -16.25 -11.09
C ILE A 306 -1.14 -17.54 -10.26
N HIS A 307 0.08 -18.08 -10.20
CA HIS A 307 0.48 -18.87 -9.06
C HIS A 307 0.42 -17.86 -7.92
N PHE A 308 -0.75 -17.80 -7.29
CA PHE A 308 -0.76 -17.50 -5.88
C PHE A 308 0.19 -18.55 -5.31
N GLU A 309 1.38 -18.14 -4.87
CA GLU A 309 2.17 -18.95 -3.96
C GLU A 309 1.32 -19.11 -2.68
N ALA A 310 0.33 -19.99 -2.76
CA ALA A 310 0.15 -20.95 -1.69
C ALA A 310 1.49 -21.67 -1.62
N SER A 311 2.39 -21.12 -0.80
CA SER A 311 3.64 -21.74 -0.37
C SER A 311 3.44 -23.24 -0.35
N ASP A 312 4.24 -23.95 -1.14
CA ASP A 312 4.25 -25.40 -1.22
C ASP A 312 4.37 -26.01 0.18
N ALA A 313 3.20 -26.33 0.75
CA ALA A 313 3.04 -27.32 1.80
C ALA A 313 2.73 -28.69 1.18
N ARG A 314 3.23 -28.92 -0.04
CA ARG A 314 3.18 -30.22 -0.75
C ARG A 314 4.57 -30.81 -1.02
N GLY A 315 5.58 -30.33 -0.29
CA GLY A 315 6.92 -30.88 -0.32
C GLY A 315 7.26 -31.75 0.90
N SER A 316 6.41 -32.72 1.27
CA SER A 316 6.84 -33.86 2.13
C SER A 316 5.76 -34.96 2.27
N SER A 317 5.13 -35.46 1.19
CA SER A 317 4.37 -36.73 1.31
C SER A 317 4.00 -37.39 -0.02
N THR A 318 4.94 -37.52 -0.96
CA THR A 318 4.72 -38.34 -2.19
C THR A 318 5.93 -39.17 -2.59
N ALA A 319 6.83 -39.48 -1.65
CA ALA A 319 7.93 -40.42 -1.89
C ALA A 319 7.64 -41.87 -1.42
N HIS A 320 6.44 -42.17 -0.92
CA HIS A 320 6.04 -43.55 -0.57
C HIS A 320 4.58 -43.82 -0.93
N ALA A 321 4.28 -43.97 -2.22
CA ALA A 321 3.08 -44.69 -2.69
C ALA A 321 3.15 -44.92 -4.21
N VAL A 322 4.23 -45.56 -4.69
CA VAL A 322 4.23 -46.21 -6.01
C VAL A 322 4.81 -47.60 -5.82
N GLN A 323 4.02 -48.49 -5.24
CA GLN A 323 4.07 -49.94 -5.46
C GLN A 323 2.92 -50.60 -4.71
N ASN A 324 2.29 -51.56 -5.39
CA ASN A 324 1.08 -52.30 -5.03
C ASN A 324 -0.20 -51.53 -5.39
N GLY A 325 -1.02 -51.95 -6.33
CA GLY A 325 -1.25 -53.29 -6.84
C GLY A 325 -2.77 -53.41 -7.03
N ALA A 326 -3.18 -53.92 -8.18
CA ALA A 326 -4.57 -54.03 -8.61
C ALA A 326 -5.51 -54.62 -7.54
N GLY A 327 -6.74 -54.07 -7.44
CA GLY A 327 -7.80 -54.71 -6.67
C GLY A 327 -8.98 -53.80 -6.33
N SER A 328 -10.15 -54.18 -6.84
CA SER A 328 -11.49 -53.79 -6.38
C SER A 328 -12.10 -52.50 -6.94
N ALA A 329 -12.87 -52.71 -7.99
CA ALA A 329 -14.11 -52.00 -8.23
C ALA A 329 -15.06 -52.09 -7.01
N ALA A 330 -16.03 -51.16 -6.98
CA ALA A 330 -17.21 -51.10 -6.11
C ALA A 330 -16.97 -50.74 -4.63
N ARG A 331 -17.22 -49.46 -4.31
CA ARG A 331 -18.15 -49.09 -3.23
C ARG A 331 -18.54 -47.62 -3.36
N LEU A 332 -19.82 -47.41 -3.71
CA LEU A 332 -20.54 -46.21 -3.36
C LEU A 332 -20.62 -46.14 -1.83
N SER A 333 -19.99 -45.13 -1.23
CA SER A 333 -20.36 -44.64 0.09
C SER A 333 -20.21 -43.12 0.10
N ASP A 334 -21.36 -42.49 -0.04
CA ASP A 334 -21.64 -41.10 0.27
C ASP A 334 -21.24 -40.82 1.75
N GLY A 335 -20.40 -39.81 2.01
CA GLY A 335 -20.04 -39.38 3.37
C GLY A 335 -18.56 -39.08 3.68
N SER A 336 -17.60 -39.50 2.84
CA SER A 336 -16.15 -39.24 3.10
C SER A 336 -15.66 -37.88 2.60
N GLY A 337 -16.25 -37.36 1.52
CA GLY A 337 -15.86 -36.07 0.93
C GLY A 337 -16.19 -34.85 1.80
N GLU A 338 -17.30 -34.89 2.55
CA GLU A 338 -17.65 -33.84 3.51
C GLU A 338 -16.73 -33.87 4.74
N SER A 339 -16.29 -35.06 5.17
CA SER A 339 -15.38 -35.23 6.30
C SER A 339 -13.96 -34.74 5.97
N GLU A 340 -13.45 -35.04 4.76
CA GLU A 340 -12.16 -34.54 4.28
C GLU A 340 -12.19 -33.02 4.00
N ALA A 341 -13.25 -32.50 3.40
CA ALA A 341 -13.40 -31.05 3.17
C ALA A 341 -13.57 -30.28 4.50
N SER A 342 -14.30 -30.84 5.47
CA SER A 342 -14.43 -30.26 6.81
C SER A 342 -13.11 -30.36 7.58
N ALA A 343 -12.33 -31.43 7.40
CA ALA A 343 -11.00 -31.58 8.00
C ALA A 343 -9.97 -30.61 7.40
N ASP A 344 -9.96 -30.43 6.07
CA ASP A 344 -9.13 -29.43 5.39
C ASP A 344 -9.54 -28.01 5.79
N MET A 345 -10.84 -27.72 5.88
CA MET A 345 -11.34 -26.44 6.41
C MET A 345 -10.88 -26.22 7.85
N ARG A 346 -11.01 -27.21 8.75
CA ARG A 346 -10.54 -27.13 10.14
C ARG A 346 -9.02 -26.96 10.24
N ALA A 347 -8.26 -27.62 9.38
CA ALA A 347 -6.80 -27.47 9.31
C ALA A 347 -6.39 -26.08 8.83
N ARG A 348 -7.06 -25.54 7.79
CA ARG A 348 -6.88 -24.17 7.31
C ARG A 348 -7.27 -23.13 8.35
N LEU A 349 -8.37 -23.35 9.06
CA LEU A 349 -8.79 -22.49 10.17
C LEU A 349 -7.79 -22.54 11.32
N ARG A 350 -7.33 -23.74 11.75
CA ARG A 350 -6.28 -23.86 12.78
C ARG A 350 -4.97 -23.21 12.35
N ALA A 351 -4.56 -23.32 11.09
CA ALA A 351 -3.38 -22.65 10.57
C ALA A 351 -3.52 -21.12 10.56
N ARG A 352 -4.71 -20.59 10.24
CA ARG A 352 -5.02 -19.14 10.32
C ARG A 352 -5.07 -18.65 11.77
N PHE A 353 -5.79 -19.33 12.65
CA PHE A 353 -5.93 -18.96 14.06
C PHE A 353 -4.63 -19.18 14.85
N GLY A 354 -3.79 -20.13 14.43
CA GLY A 354 -2.45 -20.33 15.00
C GLY A 354 -1.53 -19.12 14.83
N LEU A 355 -1.71 -18.33 13.77
CA LEU A 355 -0.97 -17.07 13.58
C LEU A 355 -1.45 -15.96 14.52
N LEU A 356 -2.72 -15.98 14.95
CA LEU A 356 -3.22 -15.05 15.97
C LEU A 356 -2.64 -15.36 17.36
N ALA A 357 -2.05 -16.54 17.57
CA ALA A 357 -1.33 -16.83 18.80
C ALA A 357 0.07 -16.17 18.84
N ASP A 358 0.61 -15.71 17.71
CA ASP A 358 1.88 -14.99 17.68
C ASP A 358 1.71 -13.54 18.16
N ARG A 359 2.16 -13.32 19.40
CA ARG A 359 2.16 -12.00 20.05
C ARG A 359 2.85 -10.92 19.21
N ARG A 360 4.00 -11.20 18.58
CA ARG A 360 4.73 -10.19 17.78
C ARG A 360 3.88 -9.77 16.58
N LEU A 361 3.25 -10.75 15.93
CA LEU A 361 2.41 -10.52 14.76
C LEU A 361 1.13 -9.74 15.11
N LEU A 362 0.52 -10.03 16.26
CA LEU A 362 -0.60 -9.24 16.77
C LEU A 362 -0.20 -7.79 17.06
N LEU A 363 0.96 -7.56 17.70
CA LEU A 363 1.44 -6.20 17.97
C LEU A 363 1.73 -5.42 16.68
N ILE A 364 2.28 -6.08 15.65
CA ILE A 364 2.44 -5.49 14.31
C ILE A 364 1.05 -5.17 13.72
N GLY A 365 0.09 -6.08 13.85
CA GLY A 365 -1.29 -5.88 13.41
C GLY A 365 -1.94 -4.66 14.05
N VAL A 366 -1.90 -4.55 15.39
CA VAL A 366 -2.43 -3.40 16.14
C VAL A 366 -1.77 -2.10 15.72
N MET A 367 -0.43 -2.10 15.61
CA MET A 367 0.32 -0.94 15.11
C MET A 367 -0.16 -0.54 13.71
N MET A 368 -0.33 -1.51 12.81
CA MET A 368 -0.78 -1.26 11.44
C MET A 368 -2.21 -0.71 11.40
N VAL A 369 -3.14 -1.21 12.22
CA VAL A 369 -4.48 -0.64 12.32
C VAL A 369 -4.39 0.85 12.65
N GLY A 370 -3.65 1.20 13.72
CA GLY A 370 -3.57 2.60 14.14
C GLY A 370 -2.85 3.50 13.14
N MET A 371 -1.73 3.06 12.57
CA MET A 371 -0.99 3.87 11.59
C MET A 371 -1.73 3.99 10.25
N SER A 372 -2.43 2.95 9.81
CA SER A 372 -3.30 3.03 8.64
C SER A 372 -4.50 3.93 8.89
N PHE A 373 -5.05 3.95 10.10
CA PHE A 373 -6.16 4.83 10.43
C PHE A 373 -5.72 6.30 10.44
N VAL A 374 -4.52 6.61 10.96
CA VAL A 374 -3.90 7.95 10.88
C VAL A 374 -3.75 8.43 9.45
N GLU A 375 -3.30 7.57 8.53
CA GLU A 375 -3.18 7.91 7.11
C GLU A 375 -4.57 8.03 6.45
N GLY A 376 -5.43 7.03 6.63
CA GLY A 376 -6.76 6.96 6.01
C GLY A 376 -7.66 8.13 6.41
N SER A 377 -7.74 8.45 7.70
CA SER A 377 -8.55 9.56 8.19
C SER A 377 -8.15 10.90 7.55
N ALA A 378 -6.87 11.13 7.29
CA ALA A 378 -6.43 12.34 6.61
C ALA A 378 -6.86 12.36 5.14
N ASN A 379 -6.77 11.23 4.44
CA ASN A 379 -7.18 11.14 3.03
C ASN A 379 -8.68 11.35 2.82
N ASP A 380 -9.50 11.02 3.82
CA ASP A 380 -10.96 11.08 3.69
C ASP A 380 -11.60 12.33 4.34
N TRP A 381 -11.03 12.82 5.44
CA TRP A 381 -11.69 13.82 6.29
C TRP A 381 -10.92 15.12 6.47
N LEU A 382 -9.63 15.17 6.11
CA LEU A 382 -8.78 16.32 6.44
C LEU A 382 -9.28 17.64 5.83
N SER A 383 -9.71 17.61 4.56
CA SER A 383 -10.23 18.80 3.88
C SER A 383 -11.53 19.27 4.54
N LEU A 384 -12.45 18.36 4.85
CA LEU A 384 -13.70 18.69 5.55
C LEU A 384 -13.44 19.23 6.96
N ALA A 385 -12.51 18.62 7.69
CA ALA A 385 -12.13 19.04 9.04
C ALA A 385 -11.50 20.44 9.05
N ALA A 386 -10.77 20.81 8.00
CA ALA A 386 -10.24 22.15 7.85
C ALA A 386 -11.35 23.20 7.70
N VAL A 387 -12.43 22.89 6.97
CA VAL A 387 -13.58 23.78 6.79
C VAL A 387 -14.47 23.79 8.03
N GLU A 388 -15.03 22.63 8.41
CA GLU A 388 -16.00 22.53 9.51
C GLU A 388 -15.36 22.75 10.88
N GLY A 389 -14.12 22.29 11.08
CA GLY A 389 -13.43 22.35 12.37
C GLY A 389 -12.68 23.66 12.60
N HIS A 390 -12.06 24.22 11.56
CA HIS A 390 -11.21 25.41 11.69
C HIS A 390 -11.73 26.64 10.94
N GLY A 391 -12.86 26.54 10.24
CA GLY A 391 -13.45 27.66 9.51
C GLY A 391 -12.63 28.11 8.31
N LEU A 392 -11.75 27.27 7.77
CA LEU A 392 -11.00 27.59 6.56
C LEU A 392 -11.90 27.59 5.34
N ASP A 393 -11.54 28.37 4.32
CA ASP A 393 -12.22 28.32 3.03
C ASP A 393 -11.86 27.02 2.26
N HIS A 394 -12.62 26.74 1.20
CA HIS A 394 -12.44 25.53 0.38
C HIS A 394 -11.05 25.46 -0.28
N SER A 395 -10.45 26.60 -0.61
CA SER A 395 -9.12 26.69 -1.20
C SER A 395 -8.04 26.30 -0.19
N ALA A 396 -8.06 26.91 1.00
CA ALA A 396 -7.14 26.61 2.08
C ALA A 396 -7.29 25.16 2.55
N ALA A 397 -8.52 24.63 2.62
CA ALA A 397 -8.75 23.22 2.94
C ALA A 397 -8.09 22.25 1.94
N ALA A 398 -8.17 22.54 0.64
CA ALA A 398 -7.46 21.77 -0.37
C ALA A 398 -5.93 21.90 -0.25
N LEU A 399 -5.41 23.08 0.14
CA LEU A 399 -3.99 23.27 0.44
C LEU A 399 -3.53 22.53 1.71
N VAL A 400 -4.39 22.42 2.73
CA VAL A 400 -4.14 21.60 3.92
C VAL A 400 -3.96 20.14 3.50
N TYR A 401 -4.84 19.60 2.66
CA TYR A 401 -4.66 18.25 2.11
C TYR A 401 -3.37 18.12 1.27
N ALA A 402 -3.06 19.10 0.40
CA ALA A 402 -1.81 19.10 -0.36
C ALA A 402 -0.57 19.10 0.55
N THR A 403 -0.63 19.82 1.68
CA THR A 403 0.45 19.88 2.68
C THR A 403 0.68 18.53 3.34
N PHE A 404 -0.40 17.85 3.74
CA PHE A 404 -0.34 16.50 4.29
C PHE A 404 0.34 15.52 3.34
N VAL A 405 -0.15 15.47 2.09
CA VAL A 405 0.37 14.55 1.07
C VAL A 405 1.83 14.86 0.73
N SER A 406 2.20 16.14 0.63
CA SER A 406 3.58 16.56 0.36
C SER A 406 4.53 16.14 1.48
N ALA A 407 4.14 16.38 2.73
CA ALA A 407 4.91 15.99 3.91
C ALA A 407 5.04 14.47 4.04
N MET A 408 3.96 13.73 3.77
CA MET A 408 3.97 12.27 3.73
C MET A 408 4.90 11.74 2.64
N THR A 409 4.86 12.33 1.44
CA THR A 409 5.73 11.96 0.31
C THR A 409 7.19 12.16 0.68
N LEU A 410 7.53 13.31 1.28
CA LEU A 410 8.88 13.57 1.76
C LEU A 410 9.32 12.52 2.79
N GLY A 411 8.46 12.21 3.76
CA GLY A 411 8.71 11.16 4.76
C GLY A 411 9.01 9.79 4.14
N ARG A 412 8.29 9.41 3.08
CA ARG A 412 8.54 8.16 2.34
C ARG A 412 9.88 8.17 1.60
N LEU A 413 10.27 9.30 1.02
CA LEU A 413 11.55 9.45 0.31
C LEU A 413 12.76 9.34 1.25
N VAL A 414 12.68 9.94 2.43
CA VAL A 414 13.78 9.92 3.41
C VAL A 414 13.74 8.70 4.34
N GLY A 415 12.61 8.00 4.40
CA GLY A 415 12.35 6.96 5.38
C GLY A 415 13.24 5.72 5.26
N GLY A 416 13.50 5.25 4.05
CA GLY A 416 14.41 4.10 3.83
C GLY A 416 15.80 4.34 4.42
N PRO A 417 16.52 5.40 3.99
CA PRO A 417 17.82 5.76 4.56
C PRO A 417 17.81 5.96 6.08
N LEU A 418 16.71 6.49 6.65
CA LEU A 418 16.58 6.64 8.10
C LEU A 418 16.41 5.29 8.81
N VAL A 419 15.63 4.37 8.24
CA VAL A 419 15.43 3.02 8.79
C VAL A 419 16.75 2.25 8.78
N ASP A 420 17.53 2.35 7.71
CA ASP A 420 18.83 1.68 7.59
C ASP A 420 19.84 2.19 8.63
N ARG A 421 19.84 3.51 8.90
CA ARG A 421 20.78 4.14 9.84
C ARG A 421 20.38 4.02 11.31
N LEU A 422 19.10 4.22 11.61
CA LEU A 422 18.60 4.35 12.99
C LEU A 422 17.91 3.08 13.51
N GLY A 423 17.51 2.19 12.60
CA GLY A 423 16.77 0.97 12.85
C GLY A 423 15.25 1.19 12.84
N THR A 424 14.53 0.17 12.35
CA THR A 424 13.06 0.16 12.15
C THR A 424 12.27 0.68 13.34
N THR A 425 12.52 0.16 14.56
CA THR A 425 11.71 0.55 15.72
C THR A 425 11.89 2.02 16.10
N ARG A 426 13.11 2.57 16.00
CA ARG A 426 13.36 3.96 16.38
C ARG A 426 12.67 4.92 15.42
N VAL A 427 12.75 4.63 14.12
CA VAL A 427 12.08 5.43 13.10
C VAL A 427 10.57 5.38 13.25
N LEU A 428 10.00 4.18 13.45
CA LEU A 428 8.56 4.04 13.65
C LEU A 428 8.05 4.71 14.94
N LEU A 429 8.83 4.69 16.03
CA LEU A 429 8.52 5.45 17.24
C LEU A 429 8.51 6.95 16.93
N GLY A 430 9.53 7.45 16.24
CA GLY A 430 9.60 8.85 15.79
C GLY A 430 8.40 9.24 14.93
N CYS A 431 8.04 8.41 13.95
CA CYS A 431 6.86 8.60 13.10
C CYS A 431 5.56 8.68 13.92
N ALA A 432 5.32 7.70 14.79
CA ALA A 432 4.12 7.69 15.63
C ALA A 432 4.08 8.89 16.60
N THR A 433 5.22 9.30 17.19
CA THR A 433 5.30 10.50 18.04
C THR A 433 5.00 11.77 17.25
N ILE A 434 5.62 11.94 16.07
CA ILE A 434 5.39 13.09 15.20
C ILE A 434 3.92 13.15 14.75
N ALA A 435 3.33 12.00 14.40
CA ALA A 435 1.91 11.89 14.04
C ALA A 435 1.01 12.28 15.23
N SER A 436 1.28 11.78 16.44
CA SER A 436 0.52 12.14 17.64
C SER A 436 0.57 13.63 17.94
N ILE A 437 1.77 14.25 17.84
CA ILE A 437 1.94 15.70 18.05
C ILE A 437 1.21 16.48 16.96
N GLY A 438 1.39 16.13 15.69
CA GLY A 438 0.74 16.78 14.56
C GLY A 438 -0.79 16.70 14.66
N LEU A 439 -1.31 15.51 14.95
CA LEU A 439 -2.74 15.29 15.09
C LEU A 439 -3.33 15.99 16.32
N ALA A 440 -2.68 15.93 17.48
CA ALA A 440 -3.13 16.67 18.67
C ALA A 440 -3.10 18.18 18.44
N THR A 441 -2.06 18.69 17.77
CA THR A 441 -1.96 20.11 17.42
C THR A 441 -3.02 20.50 16.40
N PHE A 442 -3.38 19.63 15.46
CA PHE A 442 -4.48 19.88 14.53
C PHE A 442 -5.82 19.93 15.28
N ILE A 443 -6.09 18.98 16.17
CA ILE A 443 -7.37 18.90 16.91
C ILE A 443 -7.57 20.10 17.84
N PHE A 444 -6.55 20.44 18.64
CA PHE A 444 -6.67 21.42 19.73
C PHE A 444 -6.05 22.79 19.40
N GLY A 445 -5.28 22.88 18.33
CA GLY A 445 -4.63 24.11 17.91
C GLY A 445 -5.57 25.07 17.19
N ALA A 446 -5.19 26.34 17.20
CA ALA A 446 -5.90 27.39 16.51
C ALA A 446 -4.93 28.26 15.68
N GLY A 447 -5.46 28.87 14.62
CA GLY A 447 -4.71 29.73 13.72
C GLY A 447 -4.19 29.00 12.48
N THR A 448 -4.39 29.63 11.32
CA THR A 448 -4.12 29.03 10.01
C THR A 448 -2.69 28.50 9.87
N PRO A 449 -1.61 29.25 10.20
CA PRO A 449 -0.25 28.73 10.04
C PRO A 449 0.02 27.49 10.89
N LEU A 450 -0.54 27.44 12.10
CA LEU A 450 -0.37 26.30 13.01
C LEU A 450 -1.06 25.05 12.47
N ILE A 451 -2.24 25.19 11.83
CA ILE A 451 -2.95 24.09 11.18
C ILE A 451 -2.09 23.49 10.08
N PHE A 452 -1.47 24.31 9.22
CA PHE A 452 -0.56 23.82 8.16
C PHE A 452 0.66 23.08 8.74
N VAL A 453 1.27 23.60 9.80
CA VAL A 453 2.39 22.94 10.50
C VAL A 453 1.94 21.61 11.11
N ALA A 454 0.81 21.60 11.81
CA ALA A 454 0.23 20.41 12.42
C ALA A 454 -0.07 19.33 11.37
N THR A 455 -0.64 19.72 10.23
CA THR A 455 -0.90 18.84 9.10
C THR A 455 0.36 18.29 8.45
N ALA A 456 1.42 19.11 8.32
CA ALA A 456 2.71 18.64 7.82
C ALA A 456 3.34 17.61 8.76
N LEU A 457 3.29 17.84 10.08
CA LEU A 457 3.73 16.86 11.08
C LEU A 457 2.90 15.59 11.00
N TRP A 458 1.58 15.68 10.91
CA TRP A 458 0.71 14.52 10.72
C TRP A 458 1.12 13.71 9.48
N GLY A 459 1.30 14.36 8.32
CA GLY A 459 1.75 13.70 7.09
C GLY A 459 3.11 13.01 7.21
N LEU A 460 4.11 13.70 7.78
CA LEU A 460 5.43 13.13 8.05
C LEU A 460 5.35 11.91 8.97
N GLY A 461 4.57 11.99 10.04
CA GLY A 461 4.40 10.90 11.00
C GLY A 461 3.64 9.69 10.44
N ALA A 462 2.67 9.92 9.55
CA ALA A 462 1.90 8.85 8.91
C ALA A 462 2.71 8.05 7.86
N SER A 463 3.82 8.60 7.37
CA SER A 463 4.48 8.16 6.14
C SER A 463 4.98 6.71 6.08
N LEU A 464 5.44 6.12 7.19
CA LEU A 464 6.16 4.84 7.21
C LEU A 464 5.45 3.68 7.87
N GLY A 465 4.34 3.92 8.57
CA GLY A 465 3.69 2.88 9.39
C GLY A 465 3.27 1.65 8.58
N PHE A 466 2.56 1.85 7.46
CA PHE A 466 2.14 0.77 6.58
C PHE A 466 3.29 0.05 5.86
N PRO A 467 4.17 0.74 5.07
CA PRO A 467 5.20 0.05 4.31
C PRO A 467 6.19 -0.71 5.19
N VAL A 468 6.59 -0.12 6.34
CA VAL A 468 7.53 -0.78 7.25
C VAL A 468 6.85 -1.87 8.08
N GLY A 469 5.57 -1.72 8.43
CA GLY A 469 4.77 -2.78 9.05
C GLY A 469 4.67 -4.03 8.18
N MET A 470 4.50 -3.85 6.87
CA MET A 470 4.54 -4.93 5.89
C MET A 470 5.91 -5.62 5.84
N SER A 471 7.00 -4.85 5.85
CA SER A 471 8.36 -5.41 5.94
C SER A 471 8.60 -6.20 7.24
N LEU A 472 8.07 -5.72 8.38
CA LEU A 472 8.17 -6.43 9.66
C LEU A 472 7.41 -7.77 9.65
N ALA A 473 6.27 -7.85 8.98
CA ALA A 473 5.53 -9.10 8.83
C ALA A 473 6.20 -10.07 7.83
N ALA A 474 6.91 -9.54 6.84
CA ALA A 474 7.68 -10.32 5.87
C ALA A 474 8.99 -10.89 6.45
N ASP A 475 9.50 -10.36 7.56
CA ASP A 475 10.68 -10.86 8.29
C ASP A 475 10.36 -12.16 9.09
N HIS A 476 10.01 -13.22 8.37
CA HIS A 476 9.85 -14.57 8.91
C HIS A 476 10.30 -15.65 7.91
N PRO A 477 11.14 -16.63 8.29
CA PRO A 477 11.74 -17.58 7.36
C PRO A 477 10.73 -18.45 6.59
N THR A 478 9.63 -18.86 7.23
CA THR A 478 8.70 -19.87 6.69
C THR A 478 7.27 -19.38 6.48
N ASP A 479 6.89 -18.24 7.04
CA ASP A 479 5.48 -17.80 7.10
C ASP A 479 5.27 -16.37 6.58
N ALA A 480 6.27 -15.77 5.92
CA ALA A 480 6.23 -14.39 5.44
C ALA A 480 4.94 -14.07 4.67
N THR A 481 4.58 -14.88 3.67
CA THR A 481 3.37 -14.66 2.86
C THR A 481 2.09 -14.66 3.69
N ARG A 482 1.95 -15.59 4.64
CA ARG A 482 0.75 -15.69 5.49
C ARG A 482 0.66 -14.53 6.48
N ARG A 483 1.80 -14.14 7.08
CA ARG A 483 1.91 -13.01 8.01
C ARG A 483 1.58 -11.69 7.32
N VAL A 484 2.18 -11.44 6.15
CA VAL A 484 1.93 -10.26 5.32
C VAL A 484 0.45 -10.18 4.93
N SER A 485 -0.15 -11.30 4.50
CA SER A 485 -1.58 -11.36 4.22
C SER A 485 -2.43 -10.99 5.45
N MET A 486 -2.08 -11.52 6.63
CA MET A 486 -2.82 -11.25 7.86
C MET A 486 -2.73 -9.80 8.32
N VAL A 487 -1.53 -9.19 8.30
CA VAL A 487 -1.39 -7.79 8.70
C VAL A 487 -1.95 -6.81 7.68
N SER A 488 -1.99 -7.20 6.39
CA SER A 488 -2.70 -6.43 5.36
C SER A 488 -4.20 -6.37 5.65
N ILE A 489 -4.79 -7.48 6.10
CA ILE A 489 -6.21 -7.50 6.51
C ILE A 489 -6.43 -6.45 7.61
N PHE A 490 -5.59 -6.42 8.65
CA PHE A 490 -5.70 -5.41 9.71
C PHE A 490 -5.65 -3.96 9.16
N GLY A 491 -4.67 -3.64 8.32
CA GLY A 491 -4.54 -2.30 7.74
C GLY A 491 -5.72 -1.91 6.82
N TYR A 492 -6.18 -2.84 5.97
CA TYR A 492 -7.34 -2.59 5.10
C TYR A 492 -8.65 -2.49 5.87
N SER A 493 -8.82 -3.28 6.93
CA SER A 493 -9.99 -3.15 7.82
C SER A 493 -10.08 -1.76 8.45
N ALA A 494 -8.94 -1.19 8.87
CA ALA A 494 -8.89 0.17 9.41
C ALA A 494 -9.30 1.22 8.36
N SER A 495 -8.80 1.09 7.14
CA SER A 495 -9.12 2.01 6.04
C SER A 495 -10.58 1.90 5.59
N LEU A 496 -11.20 0.73 5.77
CA LEU A 496 -12.57 0.49 5.35
C LEU A 496 -13.59 0.88 6.42
N ALA A 497 -13.37 0.48 7.67
CA ALA A 497 -14.30 0.73 8.77
C ALA A 497 -14.07 2.10 9.42
N GLY A 498 -12.85 2.63 9.32
CA GLY A 498 -12.43 3.88 9.92
C GLY A 498 -13.25 5.08 9.46
N PRO A 499 -13.37 5.36 8.15
CA PRO A 499 -14.06 6.56 7.67
C PRO A 499 -15.54 6.59 8.07
N PRO A 500 -16.34 5.52 7.91
CA PRO A 500 -17.72 5.51 8.38
C PRO A 500 -17.85 5.72 9.90
N ALA A 501 -16.99 5.06 10.70
CA ALA A 501 -17.01 5.20 12.15
C ALA A 501 -16.67 6.64 12.59
N LEU A 502 -15.68 7.24 11.94
CA LEU A 502 -15.25 8.61 12.20
C LEU A 502 -16.34 9.61 11.86
N GLY A 503 -16.99 9.46 10.70
CA GLY A 503 -18.09 10.33 10.28
C GLY A 503 -19.29 10.28 11.21
N MET A 504 -19.66 9.10 11.71
CA MET A 504 -20.72 8.97 12.73
C MET A 504 -20.34 9.65 14.04
N LEU A 505 -19.08 9.56 14.46
CA LEU A 505 -18.59 10.22 15.67
C LEU A 505 -18.55 11.75 15.48
N ALA A 506 -18.10 12.20 14.31
CA ALA A 506 -18.05 13.60 13.92
C ALA A 506 -19.44 14.25 13.87
N GLU A 507 -20.47 13.52 13.45
CA GLU A 507 -21.86 14.02 13.45
C GLU A 507 -22.34 14.40 14.86
N HIS A 508 -21.93 13.66 15.89
CA HIS A 508 -22.40 13.86 17.26
C HIS A 508 -21.51 14.79 18.09
N PHE A 509 -20.20 14.74 17.86
CA PHE A 509 -19.21 15.43 18.70
C PHE A 509 -18.45 16.53 17.95
N GLY A 510 -18.68 16.70 16.64
CA GLY A 510 -17.90 17.54 15.75
C GLY A 510 -16.66 16.83 15.22
N ILE A 511 -16.24 17.22 14.02
CA ILE A 511 -15.18 16.53 13.26
C ILE A 511 -13.82 16.52 13.96
N LEU A 512 -13.44 17.62 14.64
CA LEU A 512 -12.17 17.68 15.39
C LEU A 512 -12.16 16.72 16.59
N HIS A 513 -13.26 16.64 17.34
CA HIS A 513 -13.37 15.67 18.44
C HIS A 513 -13.43 14.22 17.92
N GLY A 514 -14.01 14.01 16.73
CA GLY A 514 -13.95 12.72 16.04
C GLY A 514 -12.52 12.22 15.84
N PHE A 515 -11.57 13.11 15.56
CA PHE A 515 -10.14 12.78 15.42
C PHE A 515 -9.44 12.40 16.72
N VAL A 516 -10.05 12.60 17.90
CA VAL A 516 -9.51 12.05 19.16
C VAL A 516 -9.47 10.53 19.12
N LEU A 517 -10.40 9.88 18.40
CA LEU A 517 -10.35 8.44 18.15
C LEU A 517 -9.08 8.06 17.38
N VAL A 518 -8.77 8.79 16.31
CA VAL A 518 -7.55 8.58 15.51
C VAL A 518 -6.29 8.79 16.37
N LEU A 519 -6.32 9.82 17.24
CA LEU A 519 -5.24 10.10 18.19
C LEU A 519 -5.05 8.94 19.19
N ALA A 520 -6.13 8.36 19.71
CA ALA A 520 -6.05 7.20 20.59
C ALA A 520 -5.38 6.00 19.90
N PHE A 521 -5.75 5.72 18.65
CA PHE A 521 -5.17 4.63 17.88
C PHE A 521 -3.67 4.81 17.61
N VAL A 522 -3.20 6.02 17.30
CA VAL A 522 -1.75 6.25 17.12
C VAL A 522 -0.97 6.18 18.43
N VAL A 523 -1.56 6.62 19.55
CA VAL A 523 -0.95 6.46 20.88
C VAL A 523 -0.86 4.98 21.27
N ILE A 524 -1.88 4.19 20.96
CA ILE A 524 -1.83 2.73 21.13
C ILE A 524 -0.72 2.13 20.26
N SER A 525 -0.63 2.53 18.98
CA SER A 525 0.45 2.10 18.08
C SER A 525 1.83 2.42 18.64
N LEU A 526 2.01 3.62 19.19
CA LEU A 526 3.25 4.05 19.84
C LEU A 526 3.61 3.15 21.05
N ALA A 527 2.63 2.80 21.88
CA ALA A 527 2.82 1.97 23.07
C ALA A 527 3.19 0.52 22.74
N VAL A 528 2.60 -0.07 21.68
CA VAL A 528 2.89 -1.46 21.29
C VAL A 528 4.18 -1.61 20.48
N LEU A 529 4.66 -0.52 19.88
CA LEU A 529 5.77 -0.52 18.93
C LEU A 529 7.08 -1.14 19.46
N PRO A 530 7.51 -0.92 20.72
CA PRO A 530 8.69 -1.57 21.26
C PRO A 530 8.61 -3.10 21.26
N GLY A 531 7.40 -3.66 21.41
CA GLY A 531 7.14 -5.10 21.41
C GLY A 531 7.12 -5.75 20.02
N THR A 532 7.20 -4.97 18.94
CA THR A 532 7.31 -5.49 17.57
C THR A 532 8.72 -5.97 17.21
N ARG A 533 9.71 -5.67 18.06
CA ARG A 533 11.10 -6.10 17.91
C ARG A 533 11.20 -7.63 17.93
N LYS A 534 12.04 -8.17 17.06
CA LYS A 534 12.47 -9.57 17.15
C LYS A 534 13.16 -9.75 18.49
N ALA A 535 12.78 -10.77 19.27
CA ALA A 535 13.55 -11.12 20.47
C ALA A 535 14.99 -11.35 20.01
N ARG A 536 15.96 -10.69 20.66
CA ARG A 536 17.38 -10.99 20.43
C ARG A 536 17.52 -12.47 20.74
N GLY A 537 17.78 -13.28 19.71
CA GLY A 537 18.14 -14.67 19.93
C GLY A 537 19.33 -14.66 20.87
N VAL A 538 19.19 -15.32 22.01
CA VAL A 538 20.36 -15.86 22.70
C VAL A 538 21.00 -16.76 21.64
N SER A 539 22.13 -16.30 21.11
CA SER A 539 23.04 -17.12 20.31
C SER A 539 23.32 -18.38 21.14
N ALA A 540 22.70 -19.49 20.74
CA ALA A 540 23.02 -20.81 21.27
C ALA A 540 24.29 -21.31 20.59
#